data_AF-A0A2V9KF45-F1
#
_entry.id   AF-A0A2V9KF45-F1
#
_cell.length_a   1.000
_cell.length_b   1.000
_cell.length_c   1.000
_cell.angle_alpha   90.00
_cell.angle_beta   90.00
_cell.angle_gamma   90.00
#
_symmetry.space_group_name_H-M   'P 1'
#
loop_
_entity.id
_entity.type
_entity.pdbx_description
1 polymer ?
#
loop_
_entity_poly.entity_id
_entity_poly.type
_entity_poly.pdbx_seq_one_letter_code
_entity_poly.pdbx_strand_id
1 'polypeptide(L)'
;MLERRFESSGPLRPRRLAKALLAAVLAGTAGLRTVAGKKEESINRDARIDLIRGLSSEIVVAKVELPRGRKGLSVNSKGEINKQAVEGELKVNGVAIRAGMPVEITKITFKPDRIVFEINKGGKRGRKWYQHIEVGMGNVLTPIAPDDTPVLAYGSWISVTFPGKVPELTVAQAKQMLA
;
A
#
# COMPACT_ATOMS: atom_id res chain seq x y z
N MET A 1 68.19 -13.86 -4.30
CA MET A 1 67.00 -13.90 -5.17
C MET A 1 65.77 -13.84 -4.26
N LEU A 2 65.15 -12.67 -4.12
CA LEU A 2 63.77 -12.46 -3.67
C LEU A 2 63.47 -10.96 -3.85
N GLU A 3 62.57 -10.68 -4.78
CA GLU A 3 62.19 -9.36 -5.27
C GLU A 3 61.15 -8.68 -4.36
N ARG A 4 61.31 -7.34 -4.22
CA ARG A 4 60.34 -6.23 -4.43
C ARG A 4 58.93 -6.34 -3.78
N ARG A 5 58.28 -5.29 -3.27
CA ARG A 5 58.29 -3.85 -3.60
C ARG A 5 57.32 -3.11 -2.65
N PHE A 6 57.37 -1.79 -2.73
CA PHE A 6 56.35 -0.77 -2.41
C PHE A 6 56.49 0.00 -1.09
N GLU A 7 56.97 1.23 -1.29
CA GLU A 7 57.07 2.39 -0.43
C GLU A 7 56.24 3.51 -1.10
N SER A 8 55.51 4.33 -0.32
CA SER A 8 54.94 5.65 -0.67
C SER A 8 53.62 5.88 0.11
N SER A 9 53.24 7.04 0.64
CA SER A 9 53.85 8.35 0.95
C SER A 9 52.82 9.11 1.83
N GLY A 10 53.27 10.12 2.56
CA GLY A 10 52.57 10.80 3.66
C GLY A 10 51.39 11.74 3.34
N PRO A 11 50.90 12.50 4.36
CA PRO A 11 49.54 13.06 4.42
C PRO A 11 49.41 14.49 3.89
N LEU A 12 48.19 14.90 3.49
CA LEU A 12 47.87 16.24 3.01
C LEU A 12 47.12 17.09 4.06
N ARG A 13 47.64 18.31 4.27
CA ARG A 13 47.14 19.40 5.13
C ARG A 13 45.93 20.14 4.52
N PRO A 14 45.12 20.86 5.33
CA PRO A 14 44.04 21.73 4.82
C PRO A 14 44.50 23.18 4.59
N ARG A 15 43.91 23.88 3.61
CA ARG A 15 44.05 25.33 3.38
C ARG A 15 42.68 25.98 3.21
N ARG A 16 42.41 27.02 4.01
CA ARG A 16 41.28 27.96 3.85
C ARG A 16 41.64 29.02 2.81
N LEU A 17 40.71 29.40 1.94
CA LEU A 17 40.71 30.69 1.23
C LEU A 17 39.27 31.18 0.98
N ALA A 18 39.03 32.45 1.33
CA ALA A 18 37.80 33.19 1.20
C ALA A 18 37.65 33.83 -0.19
N LYS A 19 36.41 34.00 -0.69
CA LYS A 19 36.06 35.03 -1.69
C LYS A 19 34.63 35.55 -1.48
N ALA A 20 34.46 36.80 -1.87
CA ALA A 20 33.54 37.81 -1.37
C ALA A 20 32.15 37.87 -2.02
N LEU A 21 31.32 38.70 -1.39
CA LEU A 21 29.97 39.18 -1.73
C LEU A 21 29.74 39.57 -3.21
N LEU A 22 28.54 39.24 -3.71
CA LEU A 22 27.83 40.04 -4.69
C LEU A 22 26.34 40.09 -4.29
N ALA A 23 25.86 41.29 -3.96
CA ALA A 23 24.45 41.58 -3.74
C ALA A 23 23.80 41.95 -5.08
N ALA A 24 22.67 41.34 -5.40
CA ALA A 24 21.74 41.84 -6.40
C ALA A 24 20.31 41.61 -5.89
N VAL A 25 19.68 42.72 -5.48
CA VAL A 25 18.27 42.80 -5.13
C VAL A 25 17.47 42.72 -6.43
N LEU A 26 16.60 41.72 -6.57
CA LEU A 26 15.47 41.75 -7.48
C LEU A 26 14.18 41.48 -6.71
N ALA A 27 13.33 42.48 -6.77
CA ALA A 27 12.02 42.57 -6.18
C ALA A 27 11.09 41.43 -6.62
N GLY A 28 10.15 41.09 -5.72
CA GLY A 28 8.95 40.34 -6.07
C GLY A 28 8.95 38.87 -5.65
N THR A 29 9.01 38.58 -4.35
CA THR A 29 8.40 37.34 -3.85
C THR A 29 6.89 37.55 -3.81
N ALA A 30 6.27 37.49 -5.00
CA ALA A 30 4.87 37.20 -5.14
C ALA A 30 4.57 35.95 -4.29
N GLY A 31 3.55 36.06 -3.45
CA GLY A 31 3.21 35.01 -2.49
C GLY A 31 3.19 33.65 -3.16
N LEU A 32 3.96 32.71 -2.60
CA LEU A 32 3.71 31.30 -2.79
C LEU A 32 2.35 31.01 -2.13
N ARG A 33 1.28 31.32 -2.87
CA ARG A 33 -0.03 30.73 -2.60
C ARG A 33 0.18 29.26 -2.86
N THR A 34 0.38 28.49 -1.78
CA THR A 34 0.10 27.07 -1.78
C THR A 34 -1.35 26.95 -2.25
N VAL A 35 -1.55 26.71 -3.54
CA VAL A 35 -2.80 26.20 -4.06
C VAL A 35 -2.89 24.83 -3.43
N ALA A 36 -3.47 24.78 -2.24
CA ALA A 36 -4.02 23.57 -1.66
C ALA A 36 -5.07 23.13 -2.67
N GLY A 37 -4.62 22.36 -3.66
CA GLY A 37 -5.50 21.74 -4.65
C GLY A 37 -6.57 21.03 -3.85
N LYS A 38 -7.82 21.48 -3.99
CA LYS A 38 -8.97 20.75 -3.47
C LYS A 38 -8.76 19.32 -3.91
N LYS A 39 -8.55 18.43 -2.95
CA LYS A 39 -8.48 16.99 -3.19
C LYS A 39 -9.86 16.64 -3.69
N GLU A 40 -10.07 16.64 -5.00
CA GLU A 40 -11.36 16.29 -5.59
C GLU A 40 -11.71 14.92 -5.04
N GLU A 41 -12.79 14.86 -4.25
CA GLU A 41 -13.26 13.58 -3.75
C GLU A 41 -13.58 12.71 -4.96
N SER A 42 -12.96 11.52 -4.98
CA SER A 42 -13.07 10.59 -6.10
C SER A 42 -14.49 10.11 -6.33
N ILE A 43 -15.36 10.25 -5.32
CA ILE A 43 -16.78 9.90 -5.34
C ILE A 43 -17.53 10.85 -4.39
N ASN A 44 -18.84 11.04 -4.62
CA ASN A 44 -19.72 11.75 -3.70
C ASN A 44 -19.67 11.15 -2.29
N ARG A 45 -19.68 12.01 -1.25
CA ARG A 45 -19.57 11.63 0.15
C ARG A 45 -20.67 10.67 0.60
N ASP A 46 -21.91 10.87 0.17
CA ASP A 46 -23.03 10.03 0.60
C ASP A 46 -22.95 8.64 -0.02
N ALA A 47 -22.72 8.55 -1.33
CA ALA A 47 -22.46 7.29 -2.03
C ALA A 47 -21.26 6.54 -1.42
N ARG A 48 -20.20 7.26 -1.03
CA ARG A 48 -19.04 6.69 -0.33
C ARG A 48 -19.43 6.06 1.01
N ILE A 49 -20.23 6.77 1.80
CA ILE A 49 -20.69 6.31 3.11
C ILE A 49 -21.55 5.05 2.94
N ASP A 50 -22.45 5.04 1.96
CA ASP A 50 -23.33 3.90 1.70
C ASP A 50 -22.56 2.67 1.22
N LEU A 51 -21.57 2.86 0.34
CA LEU A 51 -20.67 1.79 -0.08
C LEU A 51 -19.86 1.22 1.10
N ILE A 52 -19.28 2.08 1.94
CA ILE A 52 -18.53 1.62 3.12
C ILE A 52 -19.46 0.85 4.06
N ARG A 53 -20.64 1.39 4.37
CA ARG A 53 -21.60 0.76 5.29
C ARG A 53 -22.11 -0.57 4.76
N GLY A 54 -22.38 -0.65 3.45
CA GLY A 54 -23.00 -1.83 2.83
C GLY A 54 -22.03 -2.97 2.51
N LEU A 55 -20.73 -2.68 2.39
CA LEU A 55 -19.71 -3.65 1.95
C LEU A 55 -18.63 -3.92 3.01
N SER A 56 -18.44 -3.04 3.99
CA SER A 56 -17.46 -3.29 5.06
C SER A 56 -17.92 -4.46 5.92
N SER A 57 -17.00 -5.38 6.19
CA SER A 57 -17.23 -6.65 6.89
C SER A 57 -18.20 -7.61 6.18
N GLU A 58 -18.40 -7.42 4.87
CA GLU A 58 -19.13 -8.41 4.08
C GLU A 58 -18.26 -9.65 3.82
N ILE A 59 -18.83 -10.83 4.09
CA ILE A 59 -18.22 -12.12 3.79
C ILE A 59 -18.69 -12.59 2.42
N VAL A 60 -17.74 -12.83 1.52
CA VAL A 60 -17.96 -13.29 0.14
C VAL A 60 -17.08 -14.48 -0.18
N VAL A 61 -17.36 -15.19 -1.28
CA VAL A 61 -16.54 -16.33 -1.71
C VAL A 61 -15.62 -15.88 -2.86
N ALA A 62 -14.32 -16.13 -2.71
CA ALA A 62 -13.36 -15.82 -3.76
C ALA A 62 -13.59 -16.70 -4.99
N LYS A 63 -13.82 -16.11 -6.16
CA LYS A 63 -14.01 -16.85 -7.42
C LYS A 63 -12.70 -17.26 -8.10
N VAL A 64 -11.63 -16.52 -7.81
CA VAL A 64 -10.28 -16.75 -8.36
C VAL A 64 -9.26 -16.72 -7.24
N GLU A 65 -8.07 -17.24 -7.51
CA GLU A 65 -6.95 -17.13 -6.59
C GLU A 65 -6.50 -15.67 -6.44
N LEU A 66 -6.28 -15.23 -5.20
CA LEU A 66 -5.78 -13.90 -4.90
C LEU A 66 -4.32 -13.97 -4.44
N PRO A 67 -3.43 -13.15 -5.02
CA PRO A 67 -2.02 -13.15 -4.64
C PRO A 67 -1.80 -12.49 -3.29
N ARG A 68 -0.72 -12.88 -2.61
CA ARG A 68 -0.22 -12.15 -1.43
C ARG A 68 0.34 -10.79 -1.86
N GLY A 69 0.61 -9.92 -0.89
CA GLY A 69 1.27 -8.64 -1.12
C GLY A 69 0.30 -7.46 -1.20
N ARG A 70 0.78 -6.33 -1.74
CA ARG A 70 0.06 -5.04 -1.70
C ARG A 70 -0.75 -4.71 -2.95
N LYS A 71 -0.46 -5.36 -4.09
CA LYS A 71 -1.10 -5.06 -5.37
C LYS A 71 -2.37 -5.87 -5.58
N GLY A 72 -2.34 -7.15 -5.22
CA GLY A 72 -3.52 -8.01 -5.28
C GLY A 72 -4.01 -8.28 -6.72
N LEU A 73 -5.32 -8.48 -6.86
CA LEU A 73 -6.04 -8.67 -8.11
C LEU A 73 -6.46 -7.31 -8.69
N SER A 74 -6.26 -7.10 -10.01
CA SER A 74 -6.77 -5.93 -10.72
C SER A 74 -7.84 -6.34 -11.73
N VAL A 75 -8.99 -5.67 -11.63
CA VAL A 75 -10.18 -5.91 -12.45
C VAL A 75 -10.63 -4.57 -13.04
N ASN A 76 -11.11 -4.56 -14.27
CA ASN A 76 -11.72 -3.36 -14.83
C ASN A 76 -13.20 -3.24 -14.43
N SER A 77 -13.83 -2.12 -14.77
CA SER A 77 -15.26 -1.88 -14.48
C SER A 77 -16.24 -2.84 -15.16
N LYS A 78 -15.77 -3.68 -16.10
CA LYS A 78 -16.55 -4.73 -16.77
C LYS A 78 -16.40 -6.11 -16.12
N GLY A 79 -15.60 -6.24 -15.06
CA GLY A 79 -15.29 -7.53 -14.43
C GLY A 79 -14.15 -8.30 -15.11
N GLU A 80 -13.46 -7.70 -16.09
CA GLU A 80 -12.35 -8.38 -16.78
C GLU A 80 -11.08 -8.28 -15.94
N ILE A 81 -10.50 -9.45 -15.65
CA ILE A 81 -9.27 -9.57 -14.88
C ILE A 81 -8.05 -9.35 -15.78
N ASN A 82 -7.09 -8.55 -15.32
CA ASN A 82 -5.77 -8.49 -15.94
C ASN A 82 -4.95 -9.74 -15.60
N LYS A 83 -5.13 -10.81 -16.39
CA LYS A 83 -4.54 -12.13 -16.15
C LYS A 83 -3.00 -12.09 -16.05
N GLN A 84 -2.33 -11.32 -16.91
CA GLN A 84 -0.87 -11.22 -16.92
C GLN A 84 -0.33 -10.59 -15.63
N ALA A 85 -0.96 -9.50 -15.16
CA ALA A 85 -0.54 -8.86 -13.92
C ALA A 85 -0.76 -9.77 -12.70
N VAL A 86 -1.90 -10.47 -12.67
CA VAL A 86 -2.24 -11.41 -11.59
C VAL A 86 -1.29 -12.58 -11.56
N GLU A 87 -1.01 -13.20 -12.72
CA GLU A 87 -0.09 -14.33 -12.80
C GLU A 87 1.33 -13.95 -12.37
N GLY A 88 1.79 -12.75 -12.74
CA GLY A 88 3.06 -12.20 -12.25
C GLY A 88 3.08 -12.04 -10.73
N GLU A 89 2.02 -11.49 -10.14
CA GLU A 89 1.91 -11.35 -8.68
C GLU A 89 1.81 -12.70 -7.96
N LEU A 90 1.10 -13.68 -8.53
CA LEU A 90 1.02 -15.04 -7.99
C LEU A 90 2.38 -15.73 -8.01
N LYS A 91 3.17 -15.59 -9.09
CA LYS A 91 4.53 -16.14 -9.18
C LYS A 91 5.48 -15.50 -8.16
N VAL A 92 5.39 -14.18 -7.94
CA VAL A 92 6.33 -13.45 -7.07
C VAL A 92 5.94 -13.55 -5.58
N ASN A 93 4.65 -13.43 -5.25
CA ASN A 93 4.19 -13.35 -3.87
C ASN A 93 3.52 -14.65 -3.37
N GLY A 94 3.15 -15.55 -4.28
CA GLY A 94 2.39 -16.75 -3.97
C GLY A 94 0.90 -16.49 -3.73
N VAL A 95 0.13 -17.56 -3.67
CA VAL A 95 -1.32 -17.54 -3.41
C VAL A 95 -1.58 -17.19 -1.94
N ALA A 96 -2.40 -16.17 -1.69
CA ALA A 96 -2.93 -15.84 -0.36
C ALA A 96 -4.25 -16.60 -0.11
N ILE A 97 -5.14 -16.51 -1.09
CA ILE A 97 -6.52 -16.97 -1.01
C ILE A 97 -6.77 -17.84 -2.24
N ARG A 98 -7.23 -19.09 -2.03
CA ARG A 98 -7.66 -19.98 -3.10
C ARG A 98 -9.10 -19.68 -3.52
N ALA A 99 -9.44 -20.03 -4.76
CA ALA A 99 -10.83 -20.02 -5.20
C ALA A 99 -11.70 -20.91 -4.31
N GLY A 100 -12.93 -20.49 -4.05
CA GLY A 100 -13.88 -21.16 -3.16
C GLY A 100 -13.74 -20.82 -1.68
N MET A 101 -12.70 -20.10 -1.26
CA MET A 101 -12.56 -19.71 0.16
C MET A 101 -13.43 -18.51 0.50
N PRO A 102 -14.09 -18.51 1.69
CA PRO A 102 -14.76 -17.33 2.20
C PRO A 102 -13.72 -16.27 2.60
N VAL A 103 -14.03 -15.02 2.31
CA VAL A 103 -13.18 -13.86 2.57
C VAL A 103 -14.01 -12.67 3.02
N GLU A 104 -13.44 -11.82 3.84
CA GLU A 104 -14.07 -10.61 4.35
C GLU A 104 -13.48 -9.37 3.68
N ILE A 105 -14.34 -8.44 3.26
CA ILE A 105 -13.93 -7.09 2.88
C ILE A 105 -13.69 -6.28 4.15
N THR A 106 -12.43 -6.04 4.51
CA THR A 106 -12.08 -5.36 5.77
C THR A 106 -11.92 -3.85 5.63
N LYS A 107 -11.70 -3.36 4.40
CA LYS A 107 -11.56 -1.92 4.15
C LYS A 107 -11.80 -1.57 2.69
N ILE A 108 -12.37 -0.39 2.45
CA ILE A 108 -12.59 0.16 1.12
C ILE A 108 -11.88 1.50 1.01
N THR A 109 -11.04 1.65 -0.02
CA THR A 109 -10.30 2.87 -0.31
C THR A 109 -10.68 3.38 -1.69
N PHE A 110 -11.11 4.63 -1.75
CA PHE A 110 -11.48 5.31 -2.98
C PHE A 110 -10.28 6.13 -3.47
N LYS A 111 -9.90 5.92 -4.73
CA LYS A 111 -8.87 6.66 -5.45
C LYS A 111 -9.53 7.32 -6.67
N PRO A 112 -8.90 8.32 -7.30
CA PRO A 112 -9.50 9.04 -8.43
C PRO A 112 -10.00 8.12 -9.55
N ASP A 113 -9.26 7.05 -9.86
CA ASP A 113 -9.47 6.15 -11.01
C ASP A 113 -9.86 4.72 -10.61
N ARG A 114 -9.94 4.41 -9.31
CA ARG A 114 -10.16 3.03 -8.84
C ARG A 114 -10.74 2.94 -7.43
N ILE A 115 -11.43 1.84 -7.16
CA ILE A 115 -11.81 1.42 -5.81
C ILE A 115 -10.94 0.24 -5.41
N VAL A 116 -10.36 0.30 -4.21
CA VAL A 116 -9.48 -0.74 -3.68
C VAL A 116 -10.15 -1.38 -2.47
N PHE A 117 -10.41 -2.67 -2.56
CA PHE A 117 -10.94 -3.52 -1.50
C PHE A 117 -9.80 -4.25 -0.80
N GLU A 118 -9.67 -4.06 0.50
CA GLU A 118 -8.79 -4.84 1.37
C GLU A 118 -9.52 -6.12 1.77
N ILE A 119 -8.91 -7.27 1.50
CA ILE A 119 -9.46 -8.58 1.79
C ILE A 119 -8.70 -9.18 2.97
N ASN A 120 -9.40 -9.64 4.01
CA ASN A 120 -8.84 -10.23 5.23
C ASN A 120 -7.65 -9.42 5.79
N LYS A 121 -7.84 -8.12 6.06
CA LYS A 121 -6.82 -7.18 6.60
C LYS A 121 -5.63 -6.88 5.65
N GLY A 122 -5.71 -7.39 4.42
CA GLY A 122 -4.78 -7.16 3.32
C GLY A 122 -3.54 -8.05 3.36
N GLY A 123 -2.85 -8.17 2.22
CA GLY A 123 -1.65 -9.01 2.09
C GLY A 123 -0.38 -8.40 2.69
N LYS A 124 -0.49 -7.73 3.86
CA LYS A 124 0.65 -7.08 4.52
C LYS A 124 1.68 -8.14 4.94
N ARG A 125 2.92 -7.96 4.53
CA ARG A 125 4.07 -8.68 5.09
C ARG A 125 4.54 -7.97 6.37
N GLY A 126 4.77 -8.77 7.41
CA GLY A 126 5.48 -8.37 8.63
C GLY A 126 4.59 -8.02 9.82
N ARG A 127 4.93 -8.59 10.98
CA ARG A 127 4.45 -8.12 12.28
C ARG A 127 5.00 -6.71 12.51
N LYS A 128 4.22 -5.87 13.19
CA LYS A 128 4.69 -4.56 13.62
C LYS A 128 5.71 -4.77 14.74
N TRP A 129 6.71 -3.90 14.84
CA TRP A 129 7.76 -3.99 15.87
C TRP A 129 7.18 -4.12 17.29
N TYR A 130 6.07 -3.45 17.58
CA TYR A 130 5.40 -3.51 18.90
C TYR A 130 4.73 -4.85 19.20
N GLN A 131 4.44 -5.68 18.18
CA GLN A 131 3.92 -7.04 18.36
C GLN A 131 5.01 -8.03 18.81
N HIS A 132 6.27 -7.58 18.86
CA HIS A 132 7.39 -8.33 19.43
C HIS A 132 7.70 -7.92 20.88
N ILE A 133 6.94 -6.99 21.47
CA ILE A 133 7.14 -6.60 22.86
C ILE A 133 6.37 -7.56 23.76
N GLU A 134 7.11 -8.25 24.61
CA GLU A 134 6.60 -9.16 25.64
C GLU A 134 6.99 -8.61 27.01
N VAL A 135 6.06 -8.66 27.97
CA VAL A 135 6.30 -8.27 29.36
C VAL A 135 5.96 -9.45 30.25
N GLY A 136 6.81 -9.73 31.21
CA GLY A 136 6.71 -10.91 32.05
C GLY A 136 7.50 -10.77 33.34
N MET A 137 7.09 -11.52 34.37
CA MET A 137 7.78 -11.61 35.65
C MET A 137 8.23 -13.06 35.86
N GLY A 138 9.53 -13.29 35.96
CA GLY A 138 10.11 -14.63 35.95
C GLY A 138 10.23 -15.23 34.55
N ASN A 139 10.07 -16.55 34.41
CA ASN A 139 10.19 -17.29 33.13
C ASN A 139 8.94 -17.22 32.23
N VAL A 140 7.91 -16.46 32.61
CA VAL A 140 6.67 -16.34 31.83
C VAL A 140 6.65 -14.98 31.15
N LEU A 141 6.76 -14.97 29.82
CA LEU A 141 6.65 -13.78 28.98
C LEU A 141 5.27 -13.77 28.31
N THR A 142 4.56 -12.63 28.38
CA THR A 142 3.26 -12.46 27.73
C THR A 142 3.32 -11.28 26.74
N PRO A 143 2.85 -11.43 25.49
CA PRO A 143 2.78 -10.32 24.55
C PRO A 143 1.86 -9.20 25.06
N ILE A 144 2.28 -7.93 24.88
CA ILE A 144 1.43 -6.77 25.22
C ILE A 144 0.27 -6.60 24.21
N ALA A 145 0.52 -6.94 22.95
CA ALA A 145 -0.46 -6.78 21.87
C ALA A 145 -1.23 -8.09 21.62
N PRO A 146 -2.57 -8.07 21.51
CA PRO A 146 -3.34 -9.20 21.02
C PRO A 146 -2.85 -9.62 19.63
N ASP A 147 -2.60 -10.91 19.42
CA ASP A 147 -2.32 -11.44 18.08
C ASP A 147 -3.65 -11.71 17.35
N ASP A 148 -4.27 -10.65 16.86
CA ASP A 148 -5.53 -10.72 16.11
C ASP A 148 -5.36 -11.23 14.67
N THR A 149 -4.22 -11.85 14.36
CA THR A 149 -3.91 -12.38 13.03
C THR A 149 -4.08 -13.89 13.06
N PRO A 150 -5.26 -14.44 12.70
CA PRO A 150 -5.37 -15.88 12.53
C PRO A 150 -4.35 -16.33 11.49
N VAL A 151 -3.49 -17.27 11.89
CA VAL A 151 -2.32 -17.78 11.15
C VAL A 151 -2.67 -18.30 9.75
N LEU A 152 -3.97 -18.55 9.49
CA LEU A 152 -4.50 -19.10 8.24
C LEU A 152 -5.12 -18.07 7.28
N ALA A 153 -5.34 -16.81 7.68
CA ALA A 153 -5.99 -15.81 6.82
C ALA A 153 -4.96 -14.85 6.21
N TYR A 154 -4.22 -15.31 5.20
CA TYR A 154 -3.46 -14.37 4.38
C TYR A 154 -4.43 -13.45 3.63
N GLY A 155 -4.29 -12.15 3.85
CA GLY A 155 -5.07 -11.16 3.14
C GLY A 155 -4.58 -10.90 1.72
N SER A 156 -5.42 -10.21 0.96
CA SER A 156 -5.11 -9.74 -0.39
C SER A 156 -5.82 -8.40 -0.66
N TRP A 157 -5.76 -7.95 -1.91
CA TRP A 157 -6.38 -6.72 -2.36
C TRP A 157 -7.11 -6.99 -3.68
N ILE A 158 -8.23 -6.31 -3.90
CA ILE A 158 -8.90 -6.28 -5.20
C ILE A 158 -9.03 -4.82 -5.60
N SER A 159 -8.53 -4.45 -6.78
CA SER A 159 -8.65 -3.11 -7.32
C SER A 159 -9.58 -3.13 -8.54
N VAL A 160 -10.68 -2.39 -8.46
CA VAL A 160 -11.58 -2.15 -9.59
C VAL A 160 -11.20 -0.82 -10.23
N THR A 161 -10.63 -0.87 -11.43
CA THR A 161 -10.18 0.32 -12.19
C THR A 161 -11.23 0.79 -13.18
N PHE A 162 -11.41 2.10 -13.27
CA PHE A 162 -12.33 2.77 -14.18
C PHE A 162 -11.53 3.51 -15.26
N PRO A 163 -12.06 3.64 -16.49
CA PRO A 163 -11.39 4.38 -17.56
C PRO A 163 -11.28 5.89 -17.27
N GLY A 164 -12.04 6.40 -16.30
CA GLY A 164 -12.00 7.78 -15.85
C GLY A 164 -12.22 7.88 -14.35
N LYS A 165 -12.90 8.93 -13.90
CA LYS A 165 -13.26 9.08 -12.49
C LYS A 165 -14.15 7.92 -12.04
N VAL A 166 -13.98 7.49 -10.78
CA VAL A 166 -14.90 6.53 -10.15
C VAL A 166 -16.35 7.05 -10.26
N PRO A 167 -17.27 6.31 -10.89
CA PRO A 167 -18.65 6.74 -11.02
C PRO A 167 -19.38 6.67 -9.67
N GLU A 168 -20.52 7.33 -9.58
CA GLU A 168 -21.44 7.10 -8.46
C GLU A 168 -22.01 5.68 -8.59
N LEU A 169 -21.73 4.84 -7.59
CA LEU A 169 -22.10 3.43 -7.59
C LEU A 169 -22.96 3.13 -6.38
N THR A 170 -24.02 2.37 -6.62
CA THR A 170 -24.78 1.72 -5.55
C THR A 170 -24.03 0.50 -5.02
N VAL A 171 -24.39 0.04 -3.83
CA VAL A 171 -23.88 -1.20 -3.23
C VAL A 171 -24.10 -2.39 -4.17
N ALA A 172 -25.28 -2.49 -4.80
CA ALA A 172 -25.61 -3.58 -5.72
C ALA A 172 -24.70 -3.59 -6.97
N GLN A 173 -24.45 -2.42 -7.56
CA GLN A 173 -23.56 -2.29 -8.72
C GLN A 173 -22.11 -2.65 -8.35
N ALA A 174 -21.63 -2.20 -7.19
CA ALA A 174 -20.30 -2.56 -6.71
C ALA A 174 -20.14 -4.08 -6.51
N LYS A 175 -21.16 -4.76 -5.97
CA LYS A 175 -21.16 -6.23 -5.85
C LYS A 175 -21.11 -6.92 -7.21
N GLN A 176 -21.86 -6.41 -8.18
CA GLN A 176 -21.86 -6.98 -9.53
C GLN A 176 -20.48 -6.90 -10.21
N MET A 177 -19.69 -5.86 -9.91
CA MET A 177 -18.31 -5.74 -10.42
C MET A 177 -17.32 -6.71 -9.74
N LEU A 178 -17.65 -7.20 -8.55
CA LEU A 178 -16.85 -8.17 -7.79
C LEU A 178 -17.31 -9.63 -7.98
N ALA A 179 -18.44 -9.81 -8.68
CA ALA A 179 -19.00 -11.11 -8.99
C ALA A 179 -18.30 -11.78 -10.16
#